data_AF-A0A924YIM0-F1
#
_entry.id   AF-A0A924YIM0-F1
#
_cell.length_a   1.000
_cell.length_b   1.000
_cell.length_c   1.000
_cell.angle_alpha   90.00
_cell.angle_beta   90.00
_cell.angle_gamma   90.00
#
_symmetry.space_group_name_H-M   'P 1'
#
loop_
_entity.id
_entity.type
_entity.pdbx_description
1 polymer ?
#
loop_
_entity_poly.entity_id
_entity_poly.type
_entity_poly.pdbx_seq_one_letter_code
_entity_poly.pdbx_strand_id
1 'polypeptide(L)'
;MSKLSQHAVIGVLAVALFVAQICRLSLIAADDPAGDTGTAERQALLKEMRSAAAAIKVTEKAGEQLRPAKLVEEPIFRYSDEQRFIRDATMWIWTVEGRPVSVMKLERYSFPDPKRHWLFNIGSASPNLLTVTWPFDREFESKKPGLLFQPLSSGPELAETKGARLIQLKQLSRRFAATMTGGGADDAKTEMRLLPTPLFRYASPPDQIADGALFGLSATGTNPDAMVAIQWRGEKESARWEFGITGLTNGGLQVRLDDKPVWSQPYLVSRGQVFETWTWFFSERVE
;
A
#
# COMPACT_ATOMS: atom_id res chain seq x y z
N MET A 1 -91.42 -2.92 31.74
CA MET A 1 -90.80 -3.88 32.66
C MET A 1 -89.59 -4.45 31.93
N SER A 2 -88.32 -4.32 32.32
CA SER A 2 -87.62 -3.76 33.49
C SER A 2 -86.36 -3.01 32.99
N LYS A 3 -85.78 -2.16 33.85
CA LYS A 3 -84.60 -1.32 33.58
C LYS A 3 -83.30 -2.03 33.94
N LEU A 4 -82.24 -1.62 33.23
CA LEU A 4 -80.81 -1.53 33.58
C LEU A 4 -80.38 -1.93 35.01
N SER A 5 -79.26 -2.66 35.13
CA SER A 5 -78.05 -2.12 35.79
C SER A 5 -76.78 -2.94 35.47
N GLN A 6 -75.71 -2.19 35.16
CA GLN A 6 -74.32 -2.35 35.58
C GLN A 6 -73.83 -3.77 35.93
N HIS A 7 -72.85 -4.30 35.22
CA HIS A 7 -71.51 -4.65 35.76
C HIS A 7 -70.57 -4.81 34.56
N ALA A 8 -69.98 -3.68 34.23
CA ALA A 8 -68.89 -3.54 33.28
C ALA A 8 -67.58 -4.01 33.94
N VAL A 9 -66.71 -4.61 33.13
CA VAL A 9 -65.25 -4.37 33.18
C VAL A 9 -64.52 -4.90 34.42
N ILE A 10 -64.41 -6.23 34.57
CA ILE A 10 -63.25 -6.86 35.24
C ILE A 10 -63.02 -8.23 34.58
N GLY A 11 -62.24 -8.32 33.50
CA GLY A 11 -62.01 -9.62 32.87
C GLY A 11 -61.15 -9.69 31.61
N VAL A 12 -60.40 -8.65 31.25
CA VAL A 12 -59.43 -8.71 30.12
C VAL A 12 -58.07 -8.06 30.45
N LEU A 13 -57.86 -7.58 31.68
CA LEU A 13 -56.65 -6.84 32.07
C LEU A 13 -55.71 -7.64 32.99
N ALA A 14 -55.61 -8.96 32.79
CA ALA A 14 -54.76 -9.86 33.59
C ALA A 14 -53.80 -10.75 32.78
N VAL A 15 -53.64 -10.51 31.47
CA VAL A 15 -52.63 -11.22 30.64
C VAL A 15 -51.64 -10.26 29.94
N ALA A 16 -51.87 -8.94 30.01
CA ALA A 16 -50.98 -7.94 29.41
C ALA A 16 -49.92 -7.35 30.38
N LEU A 17 -49.80 -7.88 31.59
CA LEU A 17 -48.87 -7.38 32.63
C LEU A 17 -47.84 -8.41 33.11
N PHE A 18 -47.58 -9.47 32.32
CA PHE A 18 -46.47 -10.40 32.58
C PHE A 18 -45.47 -10.53 31.41
N VAL A 19 -45.70 -9.84 30.29
CA VAL A 19 -44.74 -9.78 29.15
C VAL A 19 -44.00 -8.44 29.09
N ALA A 20 -44.41 -7.45 29.88
CA ALA A 20 -43.76 -6.13 29.93
C ALA A 20 -42.67 -5.99 31.02
N GLN A 21 -42.33 -7.08 31.74
CA GLN A 21 -41.40 -7.04 32.89
C GLN A 21 -40.25 -8.06 32.79
N ILE A 22 -40.02 -8.63 31.61
CA ILE A 22 -38.81 -9.42 31.28
C ILE A 22 -37.97 -8.75 30.16
N CYS A 23 -38.37 -7.56 29.68
CA CYS A 23 -37.57 -6.73 28.76
C CYS A 23 -37.01 -5.46 29.44
N ARG A 24 -36.54 -5.58 30.69
CA ARG A 24 -35.79 -4.52 31.39
C ARG A 24 -34.51 -5.02 32.07
N LEU A 25 -33.93 -6.10 31.57
CA LEU A 25 -32.56 -6.50 31.90
C LEU A 25 -31.94 -7.10 30.64
N SER A 26 -31.40 -6.26 29.76
CA SER A 26 -30.31 -6.56 28.81
C SER A 26 -30.10 -5.37 27.88
N LEU A 27 -29.62 -4.25 28.44
CA LEU A 27 -28.80 -3.30 27.69
C LEU A 27 -27.95 -2.50 28.67
N ILE A 28 -27.15 -3.20 29.47
CA ILE A 28 -25.82 -2.67 29.77
C ILE A 28 -25.01 -3.10 28.55
N ALA A 29 -24.94 -2.22 27.56
CA ALA A 29 -23.82 -2.25 26.63
C ALA A 29 -22.58 -2.17 27.53
N ALA A 30 -21.81 -3.25 27.58
CA ALA A 30 -20.44 -3.14 28.03
C ALA A 30 -19.77 -2.22 27.02
N ASP A 31 -19.62 -0.94 27.37
CA ASP A 31 -18.61 -0.08 26.77
C ASP A 31 -17.29 -0.80 27.01
N ASP A 32 -16.79 -1.46 25.98
CA ASP A 32 -15.46 -1.98 25.93
C ASP A 32 -14.53 -0.77 25.72
N PRO A 33 -13.74 -0.32 26.71
CA PRO A 33 -12.86 0.84 26.58
C PRO A 33 -11.72 0.61 25.56
N ALA A 34 -11.62 -0.60 24.98
CA ALA A 34 -10.69 -0.93 23.91
C ALA A 34 -11.02 -0.28 22.55
N GLY A 35 -12.26 0.16 22.31
CA GLY A 35 -12.68 0.70 21.00
C GLY A 35 -12.16 2.11 20.69
N ASP A 36 -12.05 2.97 21.70
CA ASP A 36 -11.69 4.39 21.53
C ASP A 36 -10.17 4.61 21.54
N THR A 37 -9.47 3.93 22.45
CA THR A 37 -8.01 4.06 22.63
C THR A 37 -7.22 3.57 21.41
N GLY A 38 -7.61 2.44 20.82
CA GLY A 38 -6.97 1.92 19.61
C GLY A 38 -7.17 2.81 18.38
N THR A 39 -8.32 3.50 18.30
CA THR A 39 -8.60 4.45 17.21
C THR A 39 -7.79 5.73 17.37
N ALA A 40 -7.74 6.30 18.57
CA ALA A 40 -6.96 7.50 18.87
C ALA A 40 -5.46 7.31 18.63
N GLU A 41 -4.89 6.19 19.11
CA GLU A 41 -3.48 5.85 18.90
C GLU A 41 -3.17 5.68 17.40
N ARG A 42 -4.05 5.00 16.67
CA ARG A 42 -3.91 4.81 15.22
C ARG A 42 -3.96 6.15 14.47
N GLN A 43 -4.75 7.12 14.91
CA GLN A 43 -4.75 8.45 14.32
C GLN A 43 -3.47 9.24 14.66
N ALA A 44 -2.96 9.12 15.89
CA ALA A 44 -1.69 9.73 16.29
C ALA A 44 -0.52 9.20 15.43
N LEU A 45 -0.41 7.87 15.27
CA LEU A 45 0.61 7.26 14.40
C LEU A 45 0.51 7.73 12.95
N LEU A 46 -0.71 7.88 12.41
CA LEU A 46 -0.88 8.39 11.05
C LEU A 46 -0.40 9.85 10.92
N LYS A 47 -0.66 10.69 11.93
CA LYS A 47 -0.19 12.07 11.95
C LYS A 47 1.33 12.14 11.99
N GLU A 48 1.97 11.31 12.81
CA GLU A 48 3.43 11.16 12.86
C GLU A 48 4.00 10.71 11.50
N MET A 49 3.41 9.68 10.89
CA MET A 49 3.85 9.19 9.58
C MET A 49 3.70 10.24 8.47
N ARG A 50 2.62 11.03 8.49
CA ARG A 50 2.40 12.16 7.56
C ARG A 50 3.50 13.22 7.69
N SER A 51 3.79 13.63 8.92
CA SER A 51 4.79 14.65 9.21
C SER A 51 6.19 14.18 8.76
N ALA A 52 6.55 12.94 9.10
CA ALA A 52 7.80 12.34 8.67
C ALA A 52 7.94 12.24 7.14
N ALA A 53 6.90 11.79 6.45
CA ALA A 53 6.91 11.74 4.98
C ALA A 53 7.05 13.13 4.36
N ALA A 54 6.34 14.13 4.89
CA ALA A 54 6.40 15.51 4.41
C ALA A 54 7.78 16.18 4.57
N ALA A 55 8.58 15.73 5.55
CA ALA A 55 9.93 16.24 5.76
C ALA A 55 10.98 15.67 4.78
N ILE A 56 10.66 14.59 4.06
CA ILE A 56 11.59 13.92 3.14
C ILE A 56 11.57 14.62 1.78
N LYS A 57 12.77 14.95 1.29
CA LYS A 57 12.96 15.51 -0.05
C LYS A 57 13.41 14.42 -1.00
N VAL A 58 12.74 14.32 -2.15
CA VAL A 58 13.08 13.40 -3.23
C VAL A 58 13.35 14.20 -4.49
N THR A 59 14.42 13.90 -5.20
CA THR A 59 14.75 14.48 -6.49
C THR A 59 15.08 13.37 -7.49
N GLU A 60 14.50 13.45 -8.68
CA GLU A 60 14.81 12.54 -9.78
C GLU A 60 15.87 13.18 -10.69
N LYS A 61 16.88 12.42 -11.10
CA LYS A 61 17.96 12.85 -11.98
C LYS A 61 17.79 12.22 -13.37
N ALA A 62 17.23 12.99 -14.30
CA ALA A 62 17.02 12.59 -15.70
C ALA A 62 18.13 13.17 -16.58
N GLY A 63 19.20 12.39 -16.78
CA GLY A 63 20.43 12.89 -17.40
C GLY A 63 21.08 13.97 -16.51
N GLU A 64 21.24 15.17 -17.04
CA GLU A 64 21.75 16.33 -16.30
C GLU A 64 20.64 17.10 -15.55
N GLN A 65 19.37 16.84 -15.87
CA GLN A 65 18.25 17.55 -15.27
C GLN A 65 17.91 16.99 -13.89
N LEU A 66 17.87 17.87 -12.89
CA LEU A 66 17.34 17.57 -11.55
C LEU A 66 15.87 17.99 -11.48
N ARG A 67 14.99 17.04 -11.18
CA ARG A 67 13.53 17.24 -11.10
C ARG A 67 13.06 16.98 -9.66
N PRO A 68 12.78 18.03 -8.87
CA PRO A 68 12.22 17.87 -7.54
C PRO A 68 10.88 17.15 -7.60
N ALA A 69 10.74 16.09 -6.81
CA ALA A 69 9.52 15.29 -6.78
C ALA A 69 8.56 15.80 -5.68
N LYS A 70 7.25 15.78 -5.99
CA LYS A 70 6.19 16.20 -5.08
C LYS A 70 5.60 14.98 -4.36
N LEU A 71 5.55 15.05 -3.03
CA LEU A 71 4.86 14.07 -2.20
C LEU A 71 3.36 14.06 -2.53
N VAL A 72 2.77 12.87 -2.64
CA VAL A 72 1.31 12.68 -2.57
C VAL A 72 0.87 12.86 -1.12
N GLU A 73 -0.02 13.82 -0.88
CA GLU A 73 -0.38 14.31 0.47
C GLU A 73 -0.89 13.23 1.42
N GLU A 74 -1.58 12.23 0.88
CA GLU A 74 -2.14 11.11 1.65
C GLU A 74 -1.39 9.81 1.34
N PRO A 75 -1.26 8.90 2.33
CA PRO A 75 -0.63 7.63 2.09
C PRO A 75 -1.47 6.83 1.10
N ILE A 76 -0.81 6.25 0.11
CA ILE A 76 -1.44 5.46 -0.95
C ILE A 76 -1.95 4.11 -0.45
N PHE A 77 -1.44 3.65 0.71
CA PHE A 77 -1.84 2.40 1.32
C PHE A 77 -1.52 2.40 2.81
N ARG A 78 -2.33 1.70 3.61
CA ARG A 78 -2.10 1.50 5.04
C ARG A 78 -2.33 0.04 5.40
N TYR A 79 -1.45 -0.54 6.20
CA TYR A 79 -1.51 -1.96 6.55
C TYR A 79 -0.87 -2.24 7.91
N SER A 80 -0.97 -3.50 8.34
CA SER A 80 -0.20 -4.10 9.42
C SER A 80 0.31 -5.46 8.94
N ASP A 81 1.34 -6.00 9.59
CA ASP A 81 1.91 -7.31 9.29
C ASP A 81 2.46 -7.93 10.59
N GLU A 82 1.58 -8.61 11.31
CA GLU A 82 1.88 -9.20 12.62
C GLU A 82 2.99 -10.25 12.54
N GLN A 83 3.09 -10.98 11.43
CA GLN A 83 4.14 -11.98 11.21
C GLN A 83 5.53 -11.36 11.18
N ARG A 84 5.62 -10.07 10.80
CA ARG A 84 6.86 -9.28 10.79
C ARG A 84 6.94 -8.29 11.96
N PHE A 85 6.05 -8.40 12.94
CA PHE A 85 5.93 -7.47 14.08
C PHE A 85 5.63 -6.01 13.66
N ILE A 86 5.06 -5.80 12.47
CA ILE A 86 4.64 -4.47 11.99
C ILE A 86 3.24 -4.19 12.53
N ARG A 87 3.16 -3.30 13.51
CA ARG A 87 1.92 -2.90 14.17
C ARG A 87 1.06 -2.01 13.29
N ASP A 88 1.69 -1.08 12.58
CA ASP A 88 1.02 -0.12 11.70
C ASP A 88 2.01 0.39 10.67
N ALA A 89 1.56 0.61 9.44
CA ALA A 89 2.42 1.06 8.37
C ALA A 89 1.65 1.85 7.32
N THR A 90 2.34 2.80 6.70
CA THR A 90 1.84 3.58 5.55
C THR A 90 2.79 3.46 4.37
N MET A 91 2.23 3.57 3.17
CA MET A 91 2.99 3.71 1.94
C MET A 91 2.81 5.10 1.33
N TRP A 92 3.89 5.66 0.83
CA TRP A 92 3.97 7.01 0.31
C TRP A 92 4.57 7.02 -1.09
N ILE A 93 4.20 8.00 -1.91
CA ILE A 93 4.73 8.20 -3.26
C ILE A 93 5.16 9.64 -3.45
N TRP A 94 6.28 9.81 -4.15
CA TRP A 94 6.67 11.08 -4.73
C TRP A 94 6.53 11.01 -6.24
N THR A 95 6.10 12.11 -6.85
CA THR A 95 5.82 12.20 -8.28
C THR A 95 6.58 13.35 -8.95
N VAL A 96 6.93 13.15 -10.22
CA VAL A 96 7.38 14.21 -11.13
C VAL A 96 6.38 14.25 -12.27
N GLU A 97 5.73 15.41 -12.47
CA GLU A 97 4.69 15.57 -13.50
C GLU A 97 3.62 14.46 -13.48
N GLY A 98 3.18 14.08 -12.27
CA GLY A 98 2.17 13.04 -12.04
C GLY A 98 2.69 11.60 -12.12
N ARG A 99 3.86 11.33 -12.69
CA ARG A 99 4.47 9.98 -12.73
C ARG A 99 5.11 9.67 -11.38
N PRO A 100 4.86 8.48 -10.78
CA PRO A 100 5.59 8.06 -9.59
C PRO A 100 7.07 7.95 -9.90
N VAL A 101 7.91 8.48 -9.02
CA VAL A 101 9.36 8.36 -9.13
C VAL A 101 9.96 7.65 -7.93
N SER A 102 9.33 7.73 -6.76
CA SER A 102 9.76 7.05 -5.54
C SER A 102 8.55 6.50 -4.79
N VAL A 103 8.79 5.43 -4.03
CA VAL A 103 7.81 4.78 -3.17
C VAL A 103 8.48 4.42 -1.86
N MET A 104 7.78 4.67 -0.76
CA MET A 104 8.30 4.44 0.59
C MET A 104 7.29 3.69 1.44
N LYS A 105 7.79 2.79 2.29
CA LYS A 105 7.08 2.28 3.46
C LYS A 105 7.61 2.98 4.70
N LEU A 106 6.71 3.40 5.57
CA LEU A 106 7.01 3.84 6.92
C LEU A 106 6.27 2.95 7.88
N GLU A 107 7.03 2.17 8.65
CA GLU A 107 6.52 1.05 9.42
C GLU A 107 6.81 1.25 10.91
N ARG A 108 5.77 1.10 11.74
CA ARG A 108 5.86 1.03 13.19
C ARG A 108 5.93 -0.42 13.62
N TYR A 109 7.08 -0.84 14.15
CA TYR A 109 7.31 -2.18 14.68
C TYR A 109 6.98 -2.27 16.18
N SER A 110 6.62 -3.47 16.64
CA SER A 110 6.38 -3.81 18.06
C SER A 110 7.61 -4.40 18.75
N PHE A 111 8.83 -4.10 18.29
CA PHE A 111 10.04 -4.59 18.94
C PHE A 111 10.24 -3.94 20.32
N PRO A 112 10.82 -4.66 21.31
CA PRO A 112 11.11 -4.08 22.62
C PRO A 112 12.16 -2.96 22.59
N ASP A 113 13.08 -2.99 21.62
CA ASP A 113 14.13 -1.98 21.45
C ASP A 113 13.56 -0.72 20.79
N PRO A 114 13.54 0.44 21.48
CA PRO A 114 13.02 1.68 20.94
C PRO A 114 13.70 2.14 19.65
N LYS A 115 14.98 1.80 19.46
CA LYS A 115 15.73 2.16 18.25
C LYS A 115 15.25 1.43 17.01
N ARG A 116 14.40 0.42 17.18
CA ARG A 116 13.82 -0.39 16.10
C ARG A 116 12.32 -0.18 15.95
N HIS A 117 11.79 0.89 16.53
CA HIS A 117 10.37 1.20 16.48
C HIS A 117 9.91 1.69 15.12
N TRP A 118 10.71 2.52 14.45
CA TRP A 118 10.38 3.06 13.14
C TRP A 118 11.31 2.50 12.10
N LEU A 119 10.76 2.02 10.98
CA LEU A 119 11.54 1.64 9.81
C LEU A 119 11.11 2.48 8.62
N PHE A 120 12.10 3.10 7.99
CA PHE A 120 11.97 3.73 6.69
C PHE A 120 12.48 2.75 5.66
N ASN A 121 11.71 2.51 4.60
CA ASN A 121 12.13 1.75 3.43
C ASN A 121 11.70 2.53 2.20
N ILE A 122 12.64 3.12 1.48
CA ILE A 122 12.37 3.91 0.28
C ILE A 122 13.09 3.31 -0.92
N GLY A 123 12.39 3.24 -2.05
CA GLY A 123 12.93 2.71 -3.29
C GLY A 123 12.54 3.54 -4.49
N SER A 124 13.37 3.43 -5.52
CA SER A 124 13.10 4.03 -6.81
C SER A 124 11.94 3.33 -7.50
N ALA A 125 11.03 4.16 -8.01
CA ALA A 125 9.94 3.80 -8.90
C ALA A 125 10.08 4.56 -10.23
N SER A 126 11.32 4.83 -10.65
CA SER A 126 11.65 5.65 -11.82
C SER A 126 12.57 4.93 -12.80
N PRO A 127 12.49 5.22 -14.13
CA PRO A 127 13.53 4.88 -15.10
C PRO A 127 14.80 5.73 -14.99
N ASN A 128 14.83 6.70 -14.08
CA ASN A 128 15.95 7.57 -13.78
C ASN A 128 16.50 7.32 -12.37
N LEU A 129 17.64 7.93 -12.06
CA LEU A 129 18.23 7.88 -10.71
C LEU A 129 17.49 8.80 -9.75
N LEU A 130 17.58 8.51 -8.46
CA LEU A 130 16.98 9.30 -7.39
C LEU A 130 18.03 9.74 -6.38
N THR A 131 17.82 10.92 -5.81
CA THR A 131 18.38 11.32 -4.52
C THR A 131 17.26 11.53 -3.52
N VAL A 132 17.52 11.15 -2.27
CA VAL A 132 16.61 11.30 -1.15
C VAL A 132 17.38 11.90 0.03
N THR A 133 16.82 12.93 0.64
CA THR A 133 17.36 13.57 1.84
C THR A 133 16.30 13.58 2.94
N TRP A 134 16.70 13.13 4.13
CA TRP A 134 15.89 13.16 5.36
C TRP A 134 16.30 14.33 6.25
N PRO A 135 15.44 14.80 7.16
CA PRO A 135 15.74 15.95 8.04
C PRO A 135 16.84 15.70 9.08
N PHE A 136 17.27 14.46 9.29
CA PHE A 136 18.28 14.06 10.29
C PHE A 136 19.64 13.71 9.66
N ASP A 137 20.08 14.53 8.70
CA ASP A 137 21.38 14.42 8.02
C ASP A 137 21.66 13.04 7.40
N ARG A 138 20.61 12.41 6.87
CA ARG A 138 20.71 11.16 6.13
C ARG A 138 20.36 11.37 4.67
N GLU A 139 21.11 10.68 3.81
CA GLU A 139 20.91 10.73 2.37
C GLU A 139 20.96 9.34 1.73
N PHE A 140 20.36 9.23 0.56
CA PHE A 140 20.40 8.07 -0.30
C PHE A 140 20.46 8.52 -1.76
N GLU A 141 21.35 7.91 -2.53
CA GLU A 141 21.40 8.05 -3.99
C GLU A 141 21.26 6.66 -4.62
N SER A 142 20.30 6.50 -5.52
CA SER A 142 20.15 5.27 -6.28
C SER A 142 21.25 5.18 -7.33
N LYS A 143 21.85 3.99 -7.44
CA LYS A 143 22.90 3.67 -8.42
C LYS A 143 22.33 3.12 -9.73
N LYS A 144 21.08 2.64 -9.69
CA LYS A 144 20.33 2.15 -10.85
C LYS A 144 18.91 2.73 -10.86
N PRO A 145 18.27 2.77 -12.03
CA PRO A 145 16.82 2.97 -12.13
C PRO A 145 16.07 1.89 -11.35
N GLY A 146 14.99 2.30 -10.67
CA GLY A 146 14.12 1.37 -9.97
C GLY A 146 13.15 0.64 -10.89
N LEU A 147 12.77 1.27 -12.00
CA LEU A 147 11.91 0.66 -13.03
C LEU A 147 12.59 0.69 -14.39
N LEU A 148 12.76 -0.47 -15.00
CA LEU A 148 13.13 -0.60 -16.41
C LEU A 148 11.90 -1.04 -17.19
N PHE A 149 11.33 -0.12 -17.97
CA PHE A 149 10.11 -0.39 -18.72
C PHE A 149 10.39 -1.24 -19.95
N GLN A 150 9.60 -2.29 -20.11
CA GLN A 150 9.64 -3.22 -21.24
C GLN A 150 8.27 -3.22 -21.93
N PRO A 151 8.23 -3.38 -23.27
CA PRO A 151 6.97 -3.48 -23.98
C PRO A 151 6.21 -4.74 -23.56
N LEU A 152 4.90 -4.60 -23.41
CA LEU A 152 4.01 -5.73 -23.14
C LEU A 152 3.55 -6.29 -24.49
N SER A 153 4.00 -7.49 -24.84
CA SER A 153 3.92 -8.05 -26.20
C SER A 153 2.50 -8.29 -26.74
N SER A 154 1.49 -8.32 -25.87
CA SER A 154 0.08 -8.46 -26.24
C SER A 154 -0.80 -7.69 -25.27
N GLY A 155 -1.61 -6.75 -25.74
CA GLY A 155 -2.53 -6.00 -24.88
C GLY A 155 -3.70 -5.45 -25.69
N PRO A 156 -4.82 -5.12 -25.05
CA PRO A 156 -5.91 -4.45 -25.74
C PRO A 156 -5.48 -3.03 -26.13
N GLU A 157 -6.07 -2.47 -27.18
CA GLU A 157 -5.99 -1.03 -27.45
C GLU A 157 -6.45 -0.22 -26.24
N LEU A 158 -5.88 0.97 -26.04
CA LEU A 158 -6.25 1.82 -24.92
C LEU A 158 -7.74 2.18 -24.97
N ALA A 159 -8.49 1.83 -23.92
CA ALA A 159 -9.90 2.19 -23.87
C ALA A 159 -10.12 3.71 -23.73
N GLU A 160 -11.21 4.20 -24.31
CA GLU A 160 -11.54 5.63 -24.33
C GLU A 160 -11.85 6.22 -22.94
N THR A 161 -12.50 5.44 -22.08
CA THR A 161 -12.95 5.92 -20.76
C THR A 161 -11.99 5.52 -19.64
N LYS A 162 -11.88 6.38 -18.62
CA LYS A 162 -11.08 6.09 -17.41
C LYS A 162 -11.53 4.81 -16.70
N GLY A 163 -12.82 4.49 -16.71
CA GLY A 163 -13.34 3.26 -16.10
C GLY A 163 -12.87 2.01 -16.85
N ALA A 164 -13.00 2.00 -18.17
CA ALA A 164 -12.58 0.88 -19.00
C ALA A 164 -11.06 0.66 -18.97
N ARG A 165 -10.25 1.73 -18.96
CA ARG A 165 -8.78 1.60 -18.80
C ARG A 165 -8.37 1.00 -17.46
N LEU A 166 -9.11 1.28 -16.38
CA LEU A 166 -8.85 0.63 -15.09
C LEU A 166 -9.12 -0.88 -15.15
N ILE A 167 -10.15 -1.29 -15.88
CA ILE A 167 -10.43 -2.72 -16.12
C ILE A 167 -9.27 -3.35 -16.89
N GLN A 168 -8.78 -2.69 -17.95
CA GLN A 168 -7.62 -3.17 -18.72
C GLN A 168 -6.37 -3.30 -17.86
N LEU A 169 -6.02 -2.27 -17.08
CA LEU A 169 -4.89 -2.30 -16.14
C LEU A 169 -5.00 -3.49 -15.15
N LYS A 170 -6.20 -3.72 -14.61
CA LYS A 170 -6.47 -4.87 -13.71
C LYS A 170 -6.43 -6.23 -14.42
N GLN A 171 -6.74 -6.28 -15.71
CA GLN A 171 -6.63 -7.52 -16.49
C GLN A 171 -5.16 -7.82 -16.81
N LEU A 172 -4.40 -6.80 -17.23
CA LEU A 172 -2.97 -6.91 -17.51
C LEU A 172 -2.18 -7.30 -16.25
N SER A 173 -2.50 -6.74 -15.08
CA SER A 173 -1.77 -7.05 -13.84
C SER A 173 -1.95 -8.51 -13.37
N ARG A 174 -3.08 -9.15 -13.67
CA ARG A 174 -3.32 -10.58 -13.32
C ARG A 174 -2.46 -11.57 -14.10
N ARG A 175 -1.79 -11.12 -15.17
CA ARG A 175 -0.84 -11.94 -15.93
C ARG A 175 0.50 -12.09 -15.22
N PHE A 176 0.75 -11.28 -14.20
CA PHE A 176 1.95 -11.35 -13.39
C PHE A 176 1.77 -12.31 -12.22
N ALA A 177 2.75 -13.17 -12.02
CA ALA A 177 2.90 -14.01 -10.83
C ALA A 177 4.27 -13.76 -10.22
N ALA A 178 4.41 -13.90 -8.90
CA ALA A 178 5.67 -13.68 -8.24
C ALA A 178 5.89 -14.67 -7.10
N THR A 179 7.15 -15.02 -6.87
CA THR A 179 7.57 -15.85 -5.74
C THR A 179 8.65 -15.15 -4.94
N MET A 180 8.58 -15.25 -3.62
CA MET A 180 9.62 -14.80 -2.70
C MET A 180 10.41 -15.99 -2.13
N THR A 181 11.69 -15.79 -1.87
CA THR A 181 12.64 -16.72 -1.23
C THR A 181 13.37 -16.01 -0.10
N GLY A 182 13.76 -16.73 0.97
CA GLY A 182 14.63 -16.17 2.03
C GLY A 182 13.92 -15.35 3.11
N GLY A 183 12.64 -15.63 3.39
CA GLY A 183 11.88 -15.00 4.49
C GLY A 183 12.00 -15.68 5.87
N GLY A 184 12.78 -16.77 5.97
CA GLY A 184 12.94 -17.61 7.17
C GLY A 184 14.11 -18.61 7.00
N ALA A 185 14.30 -19.50 7.98
CA ALA A 185 15.50 -20.37 8.10
C ALA A 185 15.70 -21.40 6.98
N ASP A 186 14.71 -21.61 6.12
CA ASP A 186 14.80 -22.53 4.98
C ASP A 186 14.55 -21.75 3.69
N ASP A 187 15.20 -22.13 2.59
CA ASP A 187 15.04 -21.61 1.21
C ASP A 187 13.61 -21.78 0.63
N ALA A 188 12.59 -21.78 1.48
CA ALA A 188 11.19 -21.90 1.15
C ALA A 188 10.77 -20.81 0.17
N LYS A 189 10.12 -21.25 -0.91
CA LYS A 189 9.46 -20.40 -1.89
C LYS A 189 8.04 -20.11 -1.43
N THR A 190 7.69 -18.83 -1.35
CA THR A 190 6.33 -18.37 -1.06
C THR A 190 5.75 -17.72 -2.31
N GLU A 191 4.66 -18.27 -2.82
CA GLU A 191 3.87 -17.62 -3.87
C GLU A 191 3.28 -16.31 -3.32
N MET A 192 3.44 -15.24 -4.08
CA MET A 192 2.99 -13.91 -3.70
C MET A 192 1.60 -13.64 -4.27
N ARG A 193 0.79 -12.91 -3.51
CA ARG A 193 -0.56 -12.52 -3.91
C ARG A 193 -0.56 -11.10 -4.47
N LEU A 194 -1.18 -10.93 -5.63
CA LEU A 194 -1.48 -9.61 -6.19
C LEU A 194 -2.55 -8.91 -5.34
N LEU A 195 -2.30 -7.63 -5.00
CA LEU A 195 -3.32 -6.81 -4.36
C LEU A 195 -4.43 -6.45 -5.36
N PRO A 196 -5.72 -6.55 -4.96
CA PRO A 196 -6.85 -6.44 -5.88
C PRO A 196 -7.09 -5.00 -6.40
N THR A 197 -6.58 -4.01 -5.67
CA THR A 197 -6.69 -2.59 -6.00
C THR A 197 -5.30 -2.06 -6.34
N PRO A 198 -5.13 -1.27 -7.41
CA PRO A 198 -3.87 -0.59 -7.64
C PRO A 198 -3.52 0.29 -6.44
N LEU A 199 -2.25 0.28 -6.05
CA LEU A 199 -1.72 1.15 -5.01
C LEU A 199 -1.76 2.61 -5.45
N PHE A 200 -1.50 2.89 -6.72
CA PHE A 200 -1.50 4.23 -7.27
C PHE A 200 -1.86 4.21 -8.75
N ARG A 201 -2.64 5.19 -9.20
CA ARG A 201 -2.97 5.38 -10.63
C ARG A 201 -2.47 6.76 -11.05
N TYR A 202 -1.86 6.83 -12.22
CA TYR A 202 -1.19 8.03 -12.69
C TYR A 202 -1.37 8.25 -14.20
N ALA A 203 -1.09 9.47 -14.62
CA ALA A 203 -0.86 9.86 -15.99
C ALA A 203 0.24 10.92 -15.98
N SER A 204 0.97 11.03 -17.08
CA SER A 204 2.00 12.06 -17.25
C SER A 204 2.08 12.47 -18.72
N PRO A 205 1.34 13.50 -19.13
CA PRO A 205 1.39 14.01 -20.49
C PRO A 205 2.80 14.36 -20.97
N PRO A 206 3.69 14.99 -20.16
CA PRO A 206 5.06 15.28 -20.57
C PRO A 206 5.88 14.02 -20.93
N ASP A 207 5.61 12.89 -20.27
CA ASP A 207 6.27 11.60 -20.55
C ASP A 207 5.48 10.72 -21.56
N GLN A 208 4.43 11.28 -22.18
CA GLN A 208 3.47 10.63 -23.08
C GLN A 208 2.77 9.43 -22.44
N ILE A 209 2.47 9.50 -21.15
CA ILE A 209 1.76 8.44 -20.42
C ILE A 209 0.30 8.85 -20.27
N ALA A 210 -0.58 8.17 -21.01
CA ALA A 210 -2.01 8.46 -21.00
C ALA A 210 -2.73 7.88 -19.76
N ASP A 211 -2.27 6.72 -19.28
CA ASP A 211 -2.79 6.06 -18.09
C ASP A 211 -1.78 5.02 -17.60
N GLY A 212 -1.63 4.89 -16.29
CA GLY A 212 -0.76 3.90 -15.68
C GLY A 212 -1.14 3.62 -14.24
N ALA A 213 -0.66 2.51 -13.71
CA ALA A 213 -0.91 2.13 -12.33
C ALA A 213 0.21 1.27 -11.75
N LEU A 214 0.40 1.40 -10.43
CA LEU A 214 1.25 0.53 -9.61
C LEU A 214 0.39 -0.51 -8.90
N PHE A 215 0.79 -1.77 -8.98
CA PHE A 215 0.16 -2.88 -8.28
C PHE A 215 1.14 -3.53 -7.31
N GLY A 216 0.70 -3.78 -6.08
CA GLY A 216 1.51 -4.47 -5.07
C GLY A 216 1.37 -5.99 -5.14
N LEU A 217 2.46 -6.69 -4.88
CA LEU A 217 2.53 -8.14 -4.67
C LEU A 217 3.03 -8.38 -3.25
N SER A 218 2.32 -9.19 -2.45
CA SER A 218 2.68 -9.48 -1.05
C SER A 218 2.93 -10.97 -0.84
N ALA A 219 4.00 -11.31 -0.13
CA ALA A 219 4.22 -12.69 0.34
C ALA A 219 3.44 -12.98 1.63
N THR A 220 3.27 -11.98 2.49
CA THR A 220 2.56 -12.07 3.78
C THR A 220 1.54 -10.95 3.91
N GLY A 221 0.31 -11.30 4.33
CA GLY A 221 -0.77 -10.32 4.53
C GLY A 221 -0.98 -9.41 3.32
N THR A 222 -0.93 -8.09 3.56
CA THR A 222 -1.05 -7.04 2.54
C THR A 222 0.21 -6.19 2.37
N ASN A 223 1.32 -6.51 3.04
CA ASN A 223 2.60 -5.80 2.94
C ASN A 223 3.22 -6.01 1.54
N PRO A 224 3.29 -4.98 0.67
CA PRO A 224 3.78 -5.18 -0.70
C PRO A 224 5.30 -5.36 -0.72
N ASP A 225 5.80 -6.54 -1.05
CA ASP A 225 7.24 -6.83 -1.16
C ASP A 225 7.80 -6.47 -2.54
N ALA A 226 6.96 -6.54 -3.58
CA ALA A 226 7.28 -6.15 -4.95
C ALA A 226 6.15 -5.31 -5.53
N MET A 227 6.46 -4.53 -6.57
CA MET A 227 5.48 -3.75 -7.32
C MET A 227 5.66 -3.92 -8.82
N VAL A 228 4.52 -3.93 -9.53
CA VAL A 228 4.46 -3.90 -10.98
C VAL A 228 3.84 -2.58 -11.40
N ALA A 229 4.59 -1.79 -12.18
CA ALA A 229 4.07 -0.65 -12.90
C ALA A 229 3.57 -1.11 -14.27
N ILE A 230 2.35 -0.73 -14.65
CA ILE A 230 1.82 -0.96 -16.00
C ILE A 230 1.33 0.39 -16.51
N GLN A 231 1.72 0.76 -17.73
CA GLN A 231 1.34 2.05 -18.31
C GLN A 231 1.14 1.97 -19.82
N TRP A 232 0.25 2.81 -20.32
CA TRP A 232 0.16 3.10 -21.74
C TRP A 232 1.00 4.32 -22.07
N ARG A 233 1.97 4.15 -22.96
CA ARG A 233 2.89 5.20 -23.36
C ARG A 233 2.94 5.38 -24.87
N GLY A 234 3.05 6.64 -25.30
CA GLY A 234 3.22 7.03 -26.70
C GLY A 234 1.92 7.45 -27.38
N GLU A 235 2.06 7.85 -28.64
CA GLU A 235 0.96 8.29 -29.51
C GLU A 235 0.96 7.50 -30.83
N LYS A 236 -0.22 7.33 -31.43
CA LYS A 236 -0.38 6.69 -32.75
C LYS A 236 0.39 5.37 -32.84
N GLU A 237 1.33 5.25 -33.79
CA GLU A 237 2.10 4.04 -34.09
C GLU A 237 3.11 3.65 -33.00
N SER A 238 3.50 4.58 -32.12
CA SER A 238 4.40 4.26 -31.00
C SER A 238 3.66 3.85 -29.74
N ALA A 239 2.32 3.98 -29.73
CA ALA A 239 1.49 3.79 -28.56
C ALA A 239 1.42 2.31 -28.16
N ARG A 240 1.75 2.00 -26.91
CA ARG A 240 1.78 0.63 -26.42
C ARG A 240 1.66 0.55 -24.91
N TRP A 241 1.28 -0.63 -24.43
CA TRP A 241 1.46 -1.01 -23.04
C TRP A 241 2.93 -1.31 -22.75
N GLU A 242 3.42 -0.81 -21.63
CA GLU A 242 4.73 -1.12 -21.05
C GLU A 242 4.54 -1.53 -19.60
N PHE A 243 5.49 -2.33 -19.09
CA PHE A 243 5.54 -2.69 -17.68
C PHE A 243 6.95 -2.56 -17.11
N GLY A 244 7.03 -2.31 -15.81
CA GLY A 244 8.28 -2.28 -15.04
C GLY A 244 8.06 -2.94 -13.68
N ILE A 245 9.13 -3.49 -13.09
CA ILE A 245 9.05 -4.23 -11.82
C ILE A 245 10.15 -3.71 -10.89
N THR A 246 9.80 -3.52 -9.61
CA THR A 246 10.73 -3.14 -8.55
C THR A 246 10.42 -3.88 -7.24
N GLY A 247 11.43 -4.04 -6.38
CA GLY A 247 11.32 -4.70 -5.07
C GLY A 247 11.56 -3.71 -3.91
N LEU A 248 10.88 -3.95 -2.78
CA LEU A 248 11.06 -3.24 -1.50
C LEU A 248 11.23 -4.24 -0.35
N THR A 249 12.00 -5.29 -0.59
CA THR A 249 12.27 -6.36 0.38
C THR A 249 13.69 -6.88 0.20
N ASN A 250 14.23 -7.43 1.28
CA ASN A 250 15.48 -8.20 1.25
C ASN A 250 15.27 -9.64 0.75
N GLY A 251 14.02 -10.11 0.71
CA GLY A 251 13.66 -11.39 0.10
C GLY A 251 14.14 -11.50 -1.34
N GLY A 252 14.58 -12.69 -1.75
CA GLY A 252 14.84 -12.97 -3.16
C GLY A 252 13.51 -13.06 -3.90
N LEU A 253 13.39 -12.38 -5.03
CA LEU A 253 12.16 -12.28 -5.79
C LEU A 253 12.34 -12.85 -7.19
N GLN A 254 11.32 -13.54 -7.68
CA GLN A 254 11.19 -13.90 -9.10
C GLN A 254 9.79 -13.51 -9.57
N VAL A 255 9.71 -12.80 -10.69
CA VAL A 255 8.45 -12.37 -11.29
C VAL A 255 8.33 -12.94 -12.69
N ARG A 256 7.14 -13.48 -12.98
CA ARG A 256 6.77 -14.09 -14.24
C ARG A 256 5.62 -13.33 -14.88
N LEU A 257 5.61 -13.25 -16.21
CA LEU A 257 4.50 -12.77 -17.04
C LEU A 257 4.07 -13.92 -17.96
N ASP A 258 2.83 -14.37 -17.83
CA ASP A 258 2.31 -15.56 -18.55
C ASP A 258 3.28 -16.75 -18.45
N ASP A 259 3.64 -17.10 -17.22
CA ASP A 259 4.59 -18.16 -16.85
C ASP A 259 6.06 -17.98 -17.28
N LYS A 260 6.40 -16.92 -18.02
CA LYS A 260 7.78 -16.64 -18.43
C LYS A 260 8.48 -15.71 -17.43
N PRO A 261 9.71 -16.02 -17.01
CA PRO A 261 10.46 -15.12 -16.12
C PRO A 261 10.76 -13.80 -16.83
N VAL A 262 10.46 -12.68 -16.18
CA VAL A 262 10.67 -11.32 -16.74
C VAL A 262 11.51 -10.42 -15.84
N TRP A 263 11.64 -10.75 -14.56
CA TRP A 263 12.46 -10.01 -13.61
C TRP A 263 12.81 -10.87 -12.39
N SER A 264 13.96 -10.60 -11.78
CA SER A 264 14.36 -11.23 -10.53
C SER A 264 15.27 -10.32 -9.71
N GLN A 265 15.25 -10.51 -8.40
CA GLN A 265 16.20 -9.95 -7.45
C GLN A 265 16.73 -11.08 -6.57
N PRO A 266 18.05 -11.17 -6.32
CA PRO A 266 18.58 -12.17 -5.38
C PRO A 266 18.12 -11.86 -3.96
N TYR A 267 18.20 -12.86 -3.08
CA TYR A 267 18.11 -12.62 -1.64
C TYR A 267 19.27 -11.72 -1.20
N LEU A 268 18.96 -10.69 -0.42
CA LEU A 268 19.90 -9.65 -0.02
C LEU A 268 20.23 -9.82 1.46
N VAL A 269 21.43 -10.33 1.74
CA VAL A 269 21.94 -10.47 3.11
C VAL A 269 22.64 -9.18 3.52
N SER A 270 21.93 -8.25 4.15
CA SER A 270 22.58 -7.18 4.93
C SER A 270 21.61 -6.39 5.79
N ARG A 271 21.98 -6.11 7.04
CA ARG A 271 21.25 -5.18 7.92
C ARG A 271 21.73 -3.75 7.65
N GLY A 272 20.81 -2.85 7.28
CA GLY A 272 21.07 -1.41 7.19
C GLY A 272 21.89 -0.96 5.97
N GLN A 273 21.92 -1.75 4.89
CA GLN A 273 22.68 -1.42 3.68
C GLN A 273 21.86 -0.54 2.71
N VAL A 274 22.58 0.33 2.02
CA VAL A 274 22.13 1.04 0.81
C VAL A 274 22.23 0.08 -0.37
N PHE A 275 21.10 -0.28 -0.98
CA PHE A 275 21.06 -1.08 -2.21
C PHE A 275 21.11 -0.18 -3.45
N GLU A 276 21.18 -0.78 -4.63
CA GLU A 276 21.33 -0.02 -5.88
C GLU A 276 20.10 0.81 -6.23
N THR A 277 18.90 0.36 -5.86
CA THR A 277 17.64 1.03 -6.22
C THR A 277 16.81 1.44 -5.02
N TRP A 278 17.16 1.00 -3.80
CA TRP A 278 16.40 1.26 -2.58
C TRP A 278 17.29 1.21 -1.34
N THR A 279 16.76 1.66 -0.21
CA THR A 279 17.43 1.61 1.10
C THR A 279 16.40 1.42 2.20
N TRP A 280 16.86 0.93 3.35
CA TRP A 280 16.05 0.94 4.57
C TRP A 280 16.90 1.15 5.81
N PHE A 281 16.25 1.61 6.86
CA PHE A 281 16.86 1.75 8.17
C PHE A 281 15.84 1.88 9.27
N PHE A 282 16.25 1.45 10.47
CA PHE A 282 15.52 1.78 11.68
C PHE A 282 15.88 3.17 12.20
N SER A 283 14.93 3.77 12.89
CA SER A 283 15.10 4.99 13.65
C SER A 283 14.35 4.87 14.98
N GLU A 284 14.89 5.54 16.01
CA GLU A 284 14.23 5.71 17.29
C GLU A 284 13.08 6.72 17.20
N ARG A 285 13.21 7.70 16.29
CA ARG A 285 12.24 8.77 16.08
C ARG A 285 11.75 8.78 14.64
N VAL A 286 10.53 9.22 14.45
CA VAL A 286 9.93 9.43 13.13
C VAL A 286 10.32 10.79 12.53
N GLU A 287 10.76 11.72 13.38
CA GLU A 287 11.25 13.08 13.07
C GLU A 287 12.63 13.34 13.71
#